data_AF-A0AAV0V7H3-F1
#
_entry.id   AF-A0AAV0V7H3-F1
#
_cell.length_a   1.000
_cell.length_b   1.000
_cell.length_c   1.000
_cell.angle_alpha   90.00
_cell.angle_beta   90.00
_cell.angle_gamma   90.00
#
_symmetry.space_group_name_H-M   'P 1'
#
loop_
_entity.id
_entity.type
_entity.pdbx_description
1 polymer ?
#
loop_
_entity_poly.entity_id
_entity_poly.type
_entity_poly.pdbx_seq_one_letter_code
_entity_poly.pdbx_strand_id
1 'polypeptide(L)'
;MTNSTIKKNGSAPQTPKQSPLHADELIALLKAIKFAHPEFSVKRVHDQVLTHGDKFGRVPFKRVKRYLHKLGINSPSDEDDKTPLKLMTVGGNSKSLRDGGVEGSQTTDDMVWLPVKLDEPASKLQEFPYQAVIRMTTNDDGDAEGSLGEIYKIQVAMEADGSLSTIHPMLVYNKARSRKTFLHPDSPAYLPVQRLVSAQGTKGTVGGCKAYFWGRYFKIEDMLYINSEKIAPAQQW
;
A
#
# COMPACT_ATOMS: atom_id res chain seq x y z
N MET A 1 67.31 35.32 -15.25
CA MET A 1 67.29 33.96 -14.66
C MET A 1 66.16 33.94 -13.65
N THR A 2 64.98 33.44 -14.04
CA THR A 2 63.75 33.52 -13.24
C THR A 2 63.17 32.13 -13.03
N ASN A 3 62.97 31.81 -11.75
CA ASN A 3 62.48 30.55 -11.20
C ASN A 3 61.08 30.19 -11.70
N SER A 4 60.87 28.90 -12.01
CA SER A 4 59.55 28.31 -12.32
C SER A 4 59.08 27.44 -11.14
N THR A 5 58.04 27.92 -10.45
CA THR A 5 57.40 27.24 -9.33
C THR A 5 56.34 26.25 -9.85
N ILE A 6 56.52 24.97 -9.57
CA ILE A 6 55.58 23.88 -9.91
C ILE A 6 54.38 23.93 -8.94
N LYS A 7 53.19 24.24 -9.46
CA LYS A 7 51.91 24.10 -8.74
C LYS A 7 51.47 22.63 -8.74
N LYS A 8 51.38 22.02 -7.55
CA LYS A 8 50.69 20.74 -7.33
C LYS A 8 49.18 20.98 -7.32
N ASN A 9 48.47 20.43 -8.30
CA ASN A 9 47.01 20.33 -8.27
C ASN A 9 46.62 19.14 -7.38
N GLY A 10 45.87 19.43 -6.31
CA GLY A 10 45.28 18.43 -5.43
C GLY A 10 44.10 17.75 -6.12
N SER A 11 44.18 16.43 -6.30
CA SER A 11 43.02 15.60 -6.64
C SER A 11 42.15 15.40 -5.40
N ALA A 12 40.93 15.92 -5.44
CA ALA A 12 39.89 15.60 -4.47
C ALA A 12 39.46 14.12 -4.64
N PRO A 13 39.22 13.36 -3.55
CA PRO A 13 38.70 12.00 -3.66
C PRO A 13 37.25 12.03 -4.13
N GLN A 14 37.00 11.41 -5.29
CA GLN A 14 35.65 11.16 -5.78
C GLN A 14 34.97 10.14 -4.84
N THR A 15 33.87 10.55 -4.22
CA THR A 15 33.01 9.64 -3.46
C THR A 15 32.29 8.68 -4.42
N PRO A 16 32.17 7.38 -4.07
CA PRO A 16 31.56 6.40 -4.94
C PRO A 16 30.07 6.70 -5.15
N LYS A 17 29.65 6.81 -6.42
CA LYS A 17 28.25 6.87 -6.83
C LYS A 17 27.55 5.59 -6.38
N GLN A 18 26.79 5.68 -5.28
CA GLN A 18 25.97 4.58 -4.79
C GLN A 18 24.80 4.34 -5.74
N SER A 19 24.57 3.08 -6.08
CA SER A 19 23.58 2.61 -7.05
C SER A 19 22.13 3.00 -6.67
N PRO A 20 21.27 3.32 -7.65
CA PRO A 20 19.87 3.72 -7.44
C PRO A 20 19.05 2.73 -6.61
N LEU A 21 19.28 1.43 -6.80
CA LEU A 21 18.57 0.34 -6.12
C LEU A 21 18.69 0.39 -4.59
N HIS A 22 19.80 0.93 -4.07
CA HIS A 22 20.01 1.05 -2.61
C HIS A 22 19.10 2.11 -1.97
N ALA A 23 18.68 3.13 -2.74
CA ALA A 23 17.83 4.20 -2.23
C ALA A 23 16.38 3.74 -2.03
N ASP A 24 15.84 2.98 -2.97
CA ASP A 24 14.44 2.53 -2.93
C ASP A 24 14.22 1.49 -1.83
N GLU A 25 15.16 0.55 -1.65
CA GLU A 25 15.12 -0.42 -0.55
C GLU A 25 15.24 0.27 0.82
N LEU A 26 16.11 1.28 0.95
CA LEU A 26 16.22 2.05 2.18
C LEU A 26 14.94 2.85 2.46
N ILE A 27 14.31 3.42 1.42
CA ILE A 27 13.02 4.11 1.56
C ILE A 27 11.93 3.13 2.02
N ALA A 28 11.88 1.93 1.45
CA ALA A 28 10.94 0.89 1.86
C ALA A 28 11.15 0.48 3.32
N LEU A 29 12.41 0.28 3.74
CA LEU A 29 12.75 -0.05 5.12
C LEU A 29 12.39 1.09 6.10
N LEU A 30 12.69 2.34 5.75
CA LEU A 30 12.34 3.50 6.57
C LEU A 30 10.83 3.65 6.75
N LYS A 31 10.06 3.38 5.68
CA LYS A 31 8.60 3.32 5.77
C LYS A 31 8.17 2.20 6.71
N ALA A 32 8.70 0.98 6.56
CA ALA A 32 8.34 -0.17 7.39
C ALA A 32 8.65 0.05 8.89
N ILE A 33 9.81 0.59 9.23
CA ILE A 33 10.20 0.83 10.64
C ILE A 33 9.31 1.88 11.28
N LYS A 34 9.14 3.04 10.64
CA LYS A 34 8.27 4.09 11.19
C LYS A 34 6.81 3.65 11.23
N PHE A 35 6.42 2.80 10.29
CA PHE A 35 5.10 2.21 10.28
C PHE A 35 4.86 1.26 11.46
N ALA A 36 5.83 0.39 11.78
CA ALA A 36 5.75 -0.48 12.95
C ALA A 36 5.81 0.32 14.28
N HIS A 37 6.50 1.46 14.26
CA HIS A 37 6.73 2.32 15.42
C HIS A 37 6.54 3.82 15.10
N PRO A 38 5.30 4.31 15.01
CA PRO A 38 5.01 5.71 14.66
C PRO A 38 5.67 6.72 15.60
N GLU A 39 5.81 6.36 16.87
CA GLU A 39 6.43 7.13 17.95
C GLU A 39 7.96 7.23 17.83
N PHE A 40 8.61 6.41 17.00
CA PHE A 40 10.06 6.40 16.91
C PHE A 40 10.59 7.71 16.33
N SER A 41 11.41 8.41 17.12
CA SER A 41 12.15 9.56 16.62
C SER A 41 13.06 9.15 15.45
N VAL A 42 13.48 10.13 14.64
CA VAL A 42 14.44 9.91 13.53
C VAL A 42 15.66 9.09 14.00
N LYS A 43 16.10 9.31 15.24
CA LYS A 43 17.22 8.57 15.87
C LYS A 43 16.88 7.11 16.08
N ARG A 44 15.74 6.79 16.68
CA ARG A 44 15.28 5.41 16.88
C ARG A 44 15.07 4.67 15.55
N VAL A 45 14.55 5.36 14.53
CA VAL A 45 14.42 4.79 13.19
C VAL A 45 15.79 4.48 12.59
N HIS A 46 16.77 5.38 12.73
CA HIS A 46 18.13 5.14 12.24
C HIS A 46 18.80 3.98 12.99
N ASP A 47 18.69 3.92 14.31
CA ASP A 47 19.22 2.81 15.12
C ASP A 47 18.64 1.48 14.63
N GLN A 48 17.34 1.43 14.35
CA GLN A 48 16.68 0.23 13.82
C GLN A 48 17.12 -0.09 12.38
N VAL A 49 17.35 0.91 11.52
CA VAL A 49 17.95 0.67 10.19
C VAL A 49 19.32 -0.01 10.30
N LEU A 50 20.10 0.34 11.32
CA LEU A 50 21.42 -0.27 11.55
C LEU A 50 21.32 -1.71 12.06
N THR A 51 20.28 -2.08 12.81
CA THR A 51 20.10 -3.47 13.30
C THR A 51 19.79 -4.46 12.19
N HIS A 52 19.30 -4.01 11.02
CA HIS A 52 19.03 -4.87 9.86
C HIS A 52 20.28 -5.42 9.16
N GLY A 53 21.50 -5.06 9.59
CA GLY A 53 22.74 -5.69 9.10
C GLY A 53 22.99 -5.54 7.59
N ASP A 54 24.07 -6.14 7.10
CA ASP A 54 24.44 -6.28 5.68
C ASP A 54 24.58 -4.96 4.88
N LYS A 55 23.48 -4.48 4.29
CA LYS A 55 23.44 -3.39 3.30
C LYS A 55 23.13 -2.02 3.90
N PHE A 56 22.65 -1.97 5.15
CA PHE A 56 22.25 -0.71 5.79
C PHE A 56 23.12 -0.29 6.98
N GLY A 57 24.05 -1.14 7.42
CA GLY A 57 24.92 -0.88 8.59
C GLY A 57 25.84 0.34 8.47
N ARG A 58 25.98 0.94 7.28
CA ARG A 58 26.75 2.18 7.04
C ARG A 58 25.90 3.37 6.60
N VAL A 59 24.58 3.27 6.69
CA VAL A 59 23.69 4.35 6.25
C VAL A 59 23.88 5.56 7.17
N PRO A 60 24.23 6.75 6.63
CA PRO A 60 24.39 7.94 7.44
C PRO A 60 23.05 8.42 8.01
N PHE A 61 23.03 8.83 9.28
CA PHE A 61 21.86 9.43 9.93
C PHE A 61 21.25 10.58 9.11
N LYS A 62 22.10 11.43 8.52
CA LYS A 62 21.67 12.55 7.65
C LYS A 62 20.83 12.08 6.45
N ARG A 63 21.12 10.90 5.89
CA ARG A 63 20.39 10.33 4.76
C ARG A 63 19.01 9.84 5.20
N VAL A 64 18.94 9.14 6.33
CA VAL A 64 17.67 8.72 6.96
C VAL A 64 16.79 9.92 7.27
N LYS A 65 17.35 10.95 7.92
CA LYS A 65 16.63 12.19 8.23
C LYS A 65 16.08 12.84 6.95
N ARG A 66 16.89 12.95 5.89
CA ARG A 66 16.47 13.53 4.61
C ARG A 66 15.34 12.75 3.97
N TYR A 67 15.40 11.42 3.94
CA TYR A 67 14.34 10.61 3.35
C TYR A 67 13.06 10.65 4.17
N LEU A 68 13.14 10.56 5.50
CA LEU A 68 11.95 10.70 6.34
C LEU A 68 11.30 12.09 6.21
N HIS A 69 12.10 13.15 6.07
CA HIS A 69 11.60 14.49 5.77
C HIS A 69 10.96 14.58 4.38
N LYS A 70 11.62 14.04 3.35
CA LYS A 70 11.08 13.98 1.97
C LYS A 70 9.76 13.19 1.90
N LEU A 71 9.60 12.19 2.77
CA LEU A 71 8.38 11.38 2.88
C LEU A 71 7.28 12.05 3.73
N GLY A 72 7.56 13.17 4.42
CA GLY A 72 6.59 13.85 5.28
C GLY A 72 6.31 13.12 6.60
N ILE A 73 7.25 12.29 7.07
CA ILE A 73 7.02 11.32 8.16
C ILE A 73 7.45 11.85 9.54
N ASN A 74 8.19 12.95 9.62
CA ASN A 74 8.78 13.47 10.88
C ASN A 74 8.66 14.99 11.07
N SER A 75 7.79 15.68 10.33
CA SER A 75 7.55 17.09 10.58
C SER A 75 6.66 17.24 11.82
N PRO A 76 7.11 17.93 12.89
CA PRO A 76 6.17 18.48 13.86
C PRO A 76 5.25 19.43 13.08
N SER A 77 3.95 19.24 13.27
CA SER A 77 2.90 19.97 12.59
C SER A 77 2.92 21.44 13.03
N ASP A 78 3.67 22.28 12.32
CA ASP A 78 3.44 23.72 12.29
C ASP A 78 2.64 24.04 11.02
N GLU A 79 1.38 24.38 11.26
CA GLU A 79 0.42 25.21 10.52
C GLU A 79 0.25 25.05 8.99
N ASP A 80 -1.03 24.88 8.67
CA ASP A 80 -1.77 25.11 7.42
C ASP A 80 -1.45 24.29 6.15
N ASP A 81 -2.52 23.66 5.67
CA ASP A 81 -2.74 23.14 4.31
C ASP A 81 -2.20 21.75 3.91
N LYS A 82 -1.81 20.90 4.85
CA LYS A 82 -1.63 19.47 4.56
C LYS A 82 -2.37 18.61 5.58
N THR A 83 -3.54 18.13 5.17
CA THR A 83 -4.26 17.07 5.88
C THR A 83 -3.27 15.97 6.26
N PRO A 84 -3.14 15.62 7.55
CA PRO A 84 -2.15 14.65 7.99
C PRO A 84 -2.37 13.34 7.23
N LEU A 85 -1.29 12.83 6.63
CA LEU A 85 -1.29 11.56 5.90
C LEU A 85 -1.75 10.43 6.85
N LYS A 86 -3.04 10.12 6.83
CA LYS A 86 -3.61 9.03 7.62
C LYS A 86 -3.30 7.73 6.89
N LEU A 87 -2.40 6.94 7.47
CA LEU A 87 -1.98 5.64 6.97
C LEU A 87 -2.77 4.56 7.72
N MET A 88 -3.41 3.66 6.98
CA MET A 88 -4.08 2.48 7.55
C MET A 88 -3.38 1.19 7.15
N THR A 89 -3.48 0.21 8.06
CA THR A 89 -2.91 -1.13 7.90
C THR A 89 -4.03 -2.11 7.57
N VAL A 90 -3.81 -3.04 6.65
CA VAL A 90 -4.76 -4.13 6.36
C VAL A 90 -4.23 -5.41 7.02
N GLY A 91 -5.10 -6.10 7.77
CA GLY A 91 -4.74 -7.31 8.52
C GLY A 91 -3.89 -7.11 9.76
N GLY A 92 -3.56 -5.86 10.12
CA GLY A 92 -2.89 -5.50 11.38
C GLY A 92 -3.87 -4.99 12.46
N ASN A 93 -3.46 -3.97 13.22
CA ASN A 93 -4.25 -3.38 14.30
C ASN A 93 -5.49 -2.61 13.83
N SER A 94 -5.56 -2.23 12.55
CA SER A 94 -6.74 -1.58 11.99
C SER A 94 -7.70 -2.62 11.44
N LYS A 95 -8.72 -2.97 12.23
CA LYS A 95 -9.80 -3.87 11.82
C LYS A 95 -10.87 -3.14 11.02
N SER A 96 -11.63 -3.89 10.25
CA SER A 96 -12.79 -3.39 9.52
C SER A 96 -13.95 -3.15 10.49
N LEU A 97 -14.73 -2.10 10.25
CA LEU A 97 -15.97 -1.84 10.98
C LEU A 97 -17.02 -2.85 10.52
N ARG A 98 -17.68 -3.47 11.51
CA ARG A 98 -18.70 -4.51 11.30
C ARG A 98 -20.13 -3.96 11.28
N ASP A 99 -20.28 -2.65 11.50
CA ASP A 99 -21.56 -1.96 11.46
C ASP A 99 -22.07 -1.78 10.01
N GLY A 100 -23.39 -1.73 9.83
CA GLY A 100 -24.03 -1.47 8.53
C GLY A 100 -24.03 -2.65 7.53
N GLY A 101 -23.84 -3.89 7.98
CA GLY A 101 -24.04 -5.08 7.14
C GLY A 101 -25.51 -5.44 6.96
N VAL A 102 -25.86 -6.11 5.86
CA VAL A 102 -27.21 -6.60 5.61
C VAL A 102 -27.49 -7.79 6.54
N GLU A 103 -28.65 -7.81 7.22
CA GLU A 103 -29.05 -8.86 8.16
C GLU A 103 -29.74 -10.08 7.50
N GLY A 104 -29.55 -10.29 6.20
CA GLY A 104 -30.15 -11.39 5.44
C GLY A 104 -29.17 -12.53 5.15
N SER A 105 -29.66 -13.77 5.04
CA SER A 105 -28.95 -14.87 4.39
C SER A 105 -29.12 -14.76 2.87
N GLN A 106 -28.09 -15.07 2.08
CA GLN A 106 -28.18 -15.02 0.62
C GLN A 106 -29.25 -15.98 0.07
N THR A 107 -29.99 -15.51 -0.94
CA THR A 107 -30.82 -16.34 -1.82
C THR A 107 -30.41 -16.11 -3.27
N THR A 108 -29.93 -17.18 -3.92
CA THR A 108 -30.06 -17.55 -5.35
C THR A 108 -29.01 -17.15 -6.40
N ASP A 109 -27.90 -16.47 -6.10
CA ASP A 109 -26.91 -16.15 -7.14
C ASP A 109 -25.45 -16.30 -6.72
N ASP A 110 -25.13 -17.48 -6.19
CA ASP A 110 -23.84 -17.84 -5.59
C ASP A 110 -22.66 -17.75 -6.58
N MET A 111 -22.92 -17.85 -7.89
CA MET A 111 -21.87 -17.74 -8.92
C MET A 111 -21.47 -16.28 -9.20
N VAL A 112 -22.40 -15.36 -9.04
CA VAL A 112 -22.18 -13.93 -9.31
C VAL A 112 -21.55 -13.24 -8.10
N TRP A 113 -21.88 -13.69 -6.89
CA TRP A 113 -21.42 -13.09 -5.63
C TRP A 113 -20.47 -14.02 -4.90
N LEU A 114 -19.17 -13.72 -4.97
CA LEU A 114 -18.16 -14.60 -4.39
C LEU A 114 -17.67 -14.09 -3.02
N PRO A 115 -17.52 -14.99 -2.03
CA PRO A 115 -17.19 -14.62 -0.67
C PRO A 115 -15.70 -14.26 -0.52
N VAL A 116 -15.46 -13.23 0.29
CA VAL A 116 -14.16 -12.67 0.64
C VAL A 116 -14.12 -12.36 2.12
N LYS A 117 -13.13 -12.94 2.81
CA LYS A 117 -12.87 -12.63 4.23
C LYS A 117 -12.32 -11.22 4.37
N LEU A 118 -12.80 -10.51 5.39
CA LEU A 118 -12.28 -9.18 5.72
C LEU A 118 -11.02 -9.28 6.60
N ASP A 119 -10.19 -8.23 6.55
CA ASP A 119 -8.97 -8.10 7.36
C ASP A 119 -7.93 -9.22 7.18
N GLU A 120 -7.90 -9.89 6.02
CA GLU A 120 -6.78 -10.78 5.67
C GLU A 120 -5.51 -9.95 5.44
N PRO A 121 -4.34 -10.36 5.98
CA PRO A 121 -3.07 -9.65 5.82
C PRO A 121 -2.43 -9.90 4.44
N ALA A 122 -1.50 -9.05 3.99
CA ALA A 122 -0.88 -9.23 2.68
C ALA A 122 -0.06 -10.53 2.56
N SER A 123 0.50 -11.00 3.67
CA SER A 123 1.26 -12.25 3.72
C SER A 123 0.60 -13.19 4.72
N LYS A 124 0.30 -14.41 4.27
CA LYS A 124 -0.06 -15.53 5.15
C LYS A 124 1.17 -16.31 5.64
N LEU A 125 2.37 -15.90 5.26
CA LEU A 125 3.63 -16.52 5.72
C LEU A 125 3.90 -16.09 7.17
N GLN A 126 4.20 -17.09 8.02
CA GLN A 126 4.20 -17.02 9.47
C GLN A 126 5.27 -16.12 10.11
N GLU A 127 6.06 -15.36 9.34
CA GLU A 127 7.24 -14.64 9.87
C GLU A 127 7.37 -13.15 9.53
N PHE A 128 6.47 -12.52 8.76
CA PHE A 128 6.64 -11.09 8.45
C PHE A 128 5.32 -10.33 8.35
N PRO A 129 5.13 -9.22 9.10
CA PRO A 129 3.95 -8.37 8.98
C PRO A 129 4.11 -7.45 7.75
N TYR A 130 4.04 -8.00 6.54
CA TYR A 130 3.85 -7.17 5.35
C TYR A 130 2.42 -6.65 5.38
N GLN A 131 2.27 -5.44 5.92
CA GLN A 131 1.03 -4.69 5.97
C GLN A 131 1.04 -3.73 4.76
N ALA A 132 -0.01 -3.73 3.92
CA ALA A 132 -0.17 -2.62 2.99
C ALA A 132 -0.50 -1.35 3.74
N VAL A 133 0.14 -0.27 3.32
CA VAL A 133 -0.14 1.08 3.74
C VAL A 133 -1.13 1.68 2.76
N ILE A 134 -2.38 1.87 3.19
CA ILE A 134 -3.36 2.62 2.41
C ILE A 134 -3.18 4.10 2.73
N ARG A 135 -2.87 4.91 1.70
CA ARG A 135 -2.91 6.37 1.80
C ARG A 135 -4.37 6.82 1.79
N MET A 136 -4.82 7.45 2.86
CA MET A 136 -6.07 8.19 2.86
C MET A 136 -5.90 9.46 2.02
N THR A 137 -6.57 9.51 0.87
CA THR A 137 -6.83 10.77 0.18
C THR A 137 -8.16 11.30 0.68
N THR A 138 -8.22 12.56 1.08
CA THR A 138 -9.44 13.25 1.52
C THR A 138 -10.33 13.65 0.34
N ASN A 139 -10.29 12.88 -0.76
CA ASN A 139 -11.18 13.13 -1.87
C ASN A 139 -12.51 12.47 -1.56
N ASP A 140 -13.50 13.30 -1.24
CA ASP A 140 -14.88 12.88 -1.01
C ASP A 140 -15.69 12.79 -2.29
N ASP A 141 -15.08 12.97 -3.47
CA ASP A 141 -15.75 12.80 -4.76
C ASP A 141 -16.02 11.32 -5.10
N GLY A 142 -17.09 11.10 -5.86
CA GLY A 142 -17.55 9.77 -6.30
C GLY A 142 -18.46 9.06 -5.29
N ASP A 143 -19.02 7.94 -5.70
CA ASP A 143 -20.03 7.21 -4.95
C ASP A 143 -19.40 6.19 -3.99
N ALA A 144 -20.02 6.04 -2.81
CA ALA A 144 -19.72 4.95 -1.88
C ALA A 144 -20.60 3.71 -2.13
N GLU A 145 -21.77 3.92 -2.73
CA GLU A 145 -22.83 2.93 -2.92
C GLU A 145 -23.55 3.19 -4.24
N GLY A 146 -24.34 2.22 -4.69
CA GLY A 146 -25.17 2.37 -5.88
C GLY A 146 -26.11 1.19 -6.04
N SER A 147 -26.54 0.94 -7.28
CA SER A 147 -27.68 0.06 -7.58
C SER A 147 -27.54 -1.39 -7.13
N LEU A 148 -26.32 -1.89 -6.93
CA LEU A 148 -26.08 -3.29 -6.53
C LEU A 148 -25.46 -3.43 -5.13
N GLY A 149 -25.21 -2.33 -4.43
CA GLY A 149 -24.63 -2.32 -3.09
C GLY A 149 -23.51 -1.29 -2.93
N GLU A 150 -22.59 -1.56 -2.01
CA GLU A 150 -21.43 -0.72 -1.75
C GLU A 150 -20.39 -0.86 -2.87
N ILE A 151 -19.51 0.14 -3.01
CA ILE A 151 -18.46 0.15 -4.02
C ILE A 151 -17.09 -0.10 -3.36
N TYR A 152 -16.38 -1.07 -3.90
CA TYR A 152 -15.05 -1.48 -3.47
C TYR A 152 -14.03 -1.25 -4.57
N LYS A 153 -12.90 -0.66 -4.21
CA LYS A 153 -11.74 -0.54 -5.08
C LYS A 153 -10.86 -1.77 -4.87
N ILE A 154 -10.54 -2.44 -5.98
CA ILE A 154 -9.64 -3.59 -6.00
C ILE A 154 -8.42 -3.25 -6.83
N GLN A 155 -7.23 -3.42 -6.26
CA GLN A 155 -5.96 -3.14 -6.91
C GLN A 155 -5.12 -4.42 -7.05
N VAL A 156 -4.70 -4.70 -8.27
CA VAL A 156 -3.88 -5.84 -8.65
C VAL A 156 -2.43 -5.38 -8.81
N ALA A 157 -1.52 -6.11 -8.20
CA ALA A 157 -0.09 -5.89 -8.35
C ALA A 157 0.33 -6.15 -9.81
N MET A 158 1.36 -5.45 -10.27
CA MET A 158 2.02 -5.74 -11.54
C MET A 158 3.31 -6.50 -11.27
N GLU A 159 3.62 -7.44 -12.15
CA GLU A 159 4.91 -8.12 -12.20
C GLU A 159 5.96 -7.24 -12.86
N ALA A 160 7.23 -7.64 -12.76
CA ALA A 160 8.36 -6.89 -13.31
C ALA A 160 8.31 -6.74 -14.85
N ASP A 161 7.63 -7.65 -15.54
CA ASP A 161 7.41 -7.63 -16.99
C ASP A 161 6.23 -6.72 -17.41
N GLY A 162 5.56 -6.09 -16.45
CA GLY A 162 4.40 -5.22 -16.67
C GLY A 162 3.07 -5.98 -16.85
N SER A 163 3.06 -7.29 -16.71
CA SER A 163 1.83 -8.09 -16.64
C SER A 163 1.16 -7.94 -15.27
N LEU A 164 -0.12 -8.29 -15.17
CA LEU A 164 -0.81 -8.33 -13.88
C LEU A 164 -0.46 -9.62 -13.16
N SER A 165 -0.15 -9.48 -11.88
CA SER A 165 0.13 -10.61 -11.01
C SER A 165 -1.06 -11.57 -10.95
N THR A 166 -0.73 -12.87 -10.94
CA THR A 166 -1.66 -13.98 -10.72
C THR A 166 -1.36 -14.73 -9.41
N ILE A 167 -0.29 -14.35 -8.72
CA ILE A 167 0.21 -15.02 -7.51
C ILE A 167 0.18 -14.11 -6.27
N HIS A 168 0.08 -12.80 -6.46
CA HIS A 168 0.12 -11.82 -5.39
C HIS A 168 -1.31 -11.45 -4.95
N PRO A 169 -1.59 -11.30 -3.65
CA PRO A 169 -2.89 -10.88 -3.18
C PRO A 169 -3.29 -9.49 -3.72
N MET A 170 -4.59 -9.30 -3.92
CA MET A 170 -5.15 -8.03 -4.38
C MET A 170 -5.64 -7.21 -3.19
N LEU A 171 -5.36 -5.91 -3.18
CA LEU A 171 -5.82 -5.01 -2.13
C LEU A 171 -7.28 -4.61 -2.39
N VAL A 172 -8.17 -4.84 -1.41
CA VAL A 172 -9.61 -4.54 -1.49
C VAL A 172 -9.98 -3.55 -0.40
N TYR A 173 -10.71 -2.48 -0.73
CA TYR A 173 -11.27 -1.57 0.27
C TYR A 173 -12.45 -0.74 -0.25
N ASN A 174 -13.35 -0.30 0.63
CA ASN A 174 -14.44 0.62 0.30
C ASN A 174 -14.05 2.10 0.48
N LYS A 175 -14.92 3.04 0.09
CA LYS A 175 -14.64 4.49 0.12
C LYS A 175 -14.24 4.99 1.51
N ALA A 176 -14.98 4.62 2.54
CA ALA A 176 -14.65 5.00 3.92
C ALA A 176 -13.38 4.29 4.47
N ARG A 177 -12.84 3.30 3.75
CA ARG A 177 -11.85 2.32 4.23
C ARG A 177 -12.27 1.63 5.54
N SER A 178 -13.57 1.65 5.82
CA SER A 178 -14.18 0.96 6.95
C SER A 178 -14.15 -0.54 6.72
N ARG A 179 -14.11 -1.01 5.48
CA ARG A 179 -13.94 -2.43 5.12
C ARG A 179 -12.76 -2.57 4.19
N LYS A 180 -11.79 -3.40 4.59
CA LYS A 180 -10.53 -3.60 3.88
C LYS A 180 -9.99 -5.01 4.10
N THR A 181 -9.33 -5.55 3.08
CA THR A 181 -8.76 -6.89 3.12
C THR A 181 -7.76 -7.10 1.98
N PHE A 182 -7.02 -8.20 2.06
CA PHE A 182 -6.32 -8.76 0.91
C PHE A 182 -7.07 -9.98 0.37
N LEU A 183 -7.40 -9.92 -0.92
CA LEU A 183 -7.96 -11.04 -1.64
C LEU A 183 -6.82 -11.93 -2.14
N HIS A 184 -6.67 -13.11 -1.54
CA HIS A 184 -5.59 -14.05 -1.82
C HIS A 184 -5.92 -15.02 -2.96
N PRO A 185 -4.90 -15.58 -3.66
CA PRO A 185 -5.10 -16.55 -4.76
C PRO A 185 -5.91 -17.79 -4.41
N ASP A 186 -5.96 -18.17 -3.12
CA ASP A 186 -6.73 -19.30 -2.61
C ASP A 186 -8.22 -18.98 -2.42
N SER A 187 -8.63 -17.70 -2.54
CA SER A 187 -10.03 -17.31 -2.47
C SER A 187 -10.77 -17.61 -3.78
N PRO A 188 -12.02 -18.11 -3.71
CA PRO A 188 -12.83 -18.34 -4.91
C PRO A 188 -13.04 -17.07 -5.74
N ALA A 189 -13.06 -15.89 -5.11
CA ALA A 189 -13.24 -14.61 -5.80
C ALA A 189 -11.99 -14.13 -6.56
N TYR A 190 -10.81 -14.69 -6.27
CA TYR A 190 -9.55 -14.13 -6.78
C TYR A 190 -9.45 -14.13 -8.30
N LEU A 191 -9.54 -15.30 -8.92
CA LEU A 191 -9.34 -15.43 -10.36
C LEU A 191 -10.42 -14.70 -11.18
N PRO A 192 -11.72 -14.77 -10.83
CA PRO A 192 -12.76 -14.00 -11.51
C PRO A 192 -12.52 -12.49 -11.43
N VAL A 193 -12.19 -11.96 -10.24
CA VAL A 193 -11.89 -10.54 -10.03
C VAL A 193 -10.65 -10.11 -10.81
N GLN A 194 -9.58 -10.90 -10.77
CA GLN A 194 -8.34 -10.60 -11.51
C GLN A 194 -8.60 -10.48 -13.01
N ARG A 195 -9.39 -11.40 -13.58
CA ARG A 195 -9.76 -11.38 -15.01
C ARG A 195 -10.54 -10.12 -15.38
N LEU A 196 -11.49 -9.71 -14.54
CA LEU A 196 -12.24 -8.47 -14.76
C LEU A 196 -11.34 -7.23 -14.69
N VAL A 197 -10.43 -7.16 -13.72
CA VAL A 197 -9.46 -6.04 -13.65
C VAL A 197 -8.53 -6.04 -14.86
N SER A 198 -8.10 -7.22 -15.32
CA SER A 198 -7.27 -7.34 -16.51
C SER A 198 -7.99 -6.88 -17.79
N ALA A 199 -9.29 -7.16 -17.90
CA ALA A 199 -10.07 -6.85 -19.08
C ALA A 199 -10.57 -5.39 -19.11
N GLN A 200 -10.94 -4.84 -17.94
CA GLN A 200 -11.71 -3.58 -17.85
C GLN A 200 -11.10 -2.56 -16.87
N GLY A 201 -10.03 -2.92 -16.17
CA GLY A 201 -9.41 -2.05 -15.18
C GLY A 201 -8.61 -0.89 -15.79
N THR A 202 -8.39 0.14 -14.98
CA THR A 202 -7.57 1.29 -15.33
C THR A 202 -6.18 1.16 -14.70
N LYS A 203 -5.12 1.46 -15.47
CA LYS A 203 -3.75 1.52 -14.95
C LYS A 203 -3.62 2.61 -13.88
N GLY A 204 -3.04 2.26 -12.74
CA GLY A 204 -2.79 3.19 -11.64
C GLY A 204 -1.57 4.07 -11.89
N THR A 205 -1.56 5.27 -11.30
CA THR A 205 -0.48 6.26 -11.42
C THR A 205 0.86 5.79 -10.83
N VAL A 206 0.84 4.83 -9.90
CA VAL A 206 2.01 4.31 -9.17
C VAL A 206 2.27 2.83 -9.52
N GLY A 207 1.75 2.37 -10.65
CA GLY A 207 1.75 0.95 -11.04
C GLY A 207 0.55 0.17 -10.50
N GLY A 208 0.33 -1.02 -11.06
CA GLY A 208 -0.87 -1.84 -10.84
C GLY A 208 -2.04 -1.48 -11.76
N CYS A 209 -3.02 -2.37 -11.85
CA CYS A 209 -4.31 -2.10 -12.45
C CYS A 209 -5.38 -2.09 -11.35
N LYS A 210 -6.35 -1.19 -11.46
CA LYS A 210 -7.46 -1.08 -10.50
C LYS A 210 -8.79 -1.10 -11.21
N ALA A 211 -9.81 -1.64 -10.55
CA ALA A 211 -11.20 -1.45 -10.93
C ALA A 211 -12.06 -1.30 -9.69
N TYR A 212 -13.31 -0.90 -9.90
CA TYR A 212 -14.30 -0.75 -8.85
C TYR A 212 -15.32 -1.87 -8.99
N PHE A 213 -15.72 -2.46 -7.88
CA PHE A 213 -16.59 -3.62 -7.80
C PHE A 213 -17.77 -3.35 -6.89
N TRP A 214 -18.91 -3.94 -7.22
CA TRP A 214 -20.03 -4.00 -6.29
C TRP A 214 -19.71 -5.01 -5.18
N GLY A 215 -19.99 -4.62 -3.94
CA GLY A 215 -19.81 -5.47 -2.79
C GLY A 215 -20.98 -5.40 -1.82
N ARG A 216 -21.22 -6.51 -1.13
CA ARG A 216 -22.23 -6.64 -0.09
C ARG A 216 -21.61 -7.29 1.12
N TYR A 217 -21.64 -6.60 2.25
CA TYR A 217 -21.15 -7.14 3.50
C TYR A 217 -22.30 -7.74 4.31
N PHE A 218 -22.19 -9.01 4.66
CA PHE A 218 -23.17 -9.74 5.46
C PHE A 218 -22.62 -9.97 6.86
N LYS A 219 -23.28 -9.37 7.85
CA LYS A 219 -22.81 -9.35 9.24
C LYS A 219 -22.90 -10.73 9.90
N ILE A 220 -23.92 -11.52 9.55
CA ILE A 220 -24.16 -12.85 10.12
C ILE A 220 -23.01 -13.81 9.80
N GLU A 221 -22.49 -13.73 8.58
CA GLU A 221 -21.42 -14.60 8.09
C GLU A 221 -20.02 -13.98 8.27
N ASP A 222 -19.95 -12.69 8.63
CA ASP A 222 -18.74 -11.86 8.60
C ASP A 222 -17.98 -11.95 7.27
N MET A 223 -18.73 -11.93 6.15
CA MET A 223 -18.19 -12.07 4.80
C MET A 223 -18.55 -10.87 3.94
N LEU A 224 -17.56 -10.40 3.17
CA LEU A 224 -17.78 -9.50 2.05
C LEU A 224 -18.00 -10.34 0.79
N TYR A 225 -19.08 -10.09 0.07
CA TYR A 225 -19.35 -10.71 -1.21
C TYR A 225 -19.08 -9.71 -2.33
N ILE A 226 -18.24 -10.09 -3.28
CA ILE A 226 -17.88 -9.27 -4.44
C ILE A 226 -18.59 -9.80 -5.67
N ASN A 227 -19.17 -8.88 -6.45
CA ASN A 227 -19.75 -9.24 -7.75
C ASN A 227 -18.64 -9.56 -8.75
N SER A 228 -18.56 -10.81 -9.21
CA SER A 228 -17.52 -11.30 -10.12
C SER A 228 -17.88 -11.28 -11.60
N GLU A 229 -19.03 -10.71 -11.97
CA GLU A 229 -19.44 -10.57 -13.38
C GLU A 229 -19.51 -9.11 -13.83
N LYS A 230 -19.94 -8.21 -12.94
CA LYS A 230 -20.18 -6.81 -13.25
C LYS A 230 -19.38 -5.89 -12.33
N ILE A 231 -18.47 -5.13 -12.92
CA ILE A 231 -17.76 -4.05 -12.22
C ILE A 231 -18.68 -2.86 -11.95
N ALA A 232 -18.38 -2.12 -10.89
CA ALA A 232 -19.01 -0.84 -10.60
C ALA A 232 -18.45 0.28 -11.49
N PRO A 233 -19.18 1.39 -11.69
CA PRO A 233 -18.67 2.55 -12.40
C PRO A 233 -17.35 3.04 -11.80
N ALA A 234 -16.47 3.56 -12.65
CA ALA A 234 -15.21 4.13 -12.21
C ALA A 234 -15.44 5.31 -11.26
N GLN A 235 -14.68 5.36 -10.17
CA GLN A 235 -14.80 6.40 -9.15
C GLN A 235 -13.56 7.27 -9.06
N GLN A 236 -13.69 8.45 -8.45
CA GLN A 236 -12.63 9.47 -8.35
C GLN A 236 -11.87 9.46 -7.01
N TRP A 237 -12.10 8.47 -6.15
CA TRP A 237 -11.44 8.29 -4.85
C TRP A 237 -10.29 7.26 -4.82
#